data_AF-G0NBV1-F1
#
_entry.id   AF-G0NBV1-F1
#
_cell.length_a   1.000
_cell.length_b   1.000
_cell.length_c   1.000
_cell.angle_alpha   90.00
_cell.angle_beta   90.00
_cell.angle_gamma   90.00
#
_symmetry.space_group_name_H-M   'P 1'
#
loop_
_entity.id
_entity.type
_entity.pdbx_description
1 polymer ?
#
loop_
_entity_poly.entity_id
_entity_poly.type
_entity_poly.pdbx_seq_one_letter_code
_entity_poly.pdbx_strand_id
1 'polypeptide(L)'
;MNSTFLTFLLLCTLAVQLSFTFTDDELLLEVHSACPPMTMSCPKKEYAIVPHNHIWNDSAVMKSLVIKQLKEEEIKPTNLKKFLKKTFCCYEGPCMAACGLHHHEETKLAQGFPENAQQILALNLPELEPFRKYVEKYIEKNGFQREDEYPAEIEEFLDAITKLDALINDLLSNRVDN
;
A
#
# COMPACT_ATOMS: atom_id res chain seq x y z
N MET A 1 2.26 -5.72 68.71
CA MET A 1 2.37 -6.25 67.32
C MET A 1 1.73 -5.23 66.40
N ASN A 2 2.51 -4.76 65.42
CA ASN A 2 2.44 -3.41 64.85
C ASN A 2 1.37 -3.27 63.77
N SER A 3 0.33 -2.49 64.08
CA SER A 3 -0.77 -2.12 63.17
C SER A 3 -0.43 -0.97 62.21
N THR A 4 0.84 -0.56 62.13
CA THR A 4 1.33 0.57 61.33
C THR A 4 2.02 0.15 60.03
N PHE A 5 2.29 -1.15 59.84
CA PHE A 5 2.93 -1.67 58.63
C PHE A 5 1.94 -1.93 57.48
N LEU A 6 0.64 -2.09 57.77
CA LEU A 6 -0.36 -2.42 56.74
C LEU A 6 -0.78 -1.21 55.89
N THR A 7 -0.65 0.00 56.40
CA THR A 7 -1.04 1.24 55.69
C THR A 7 0.04 1.75 54.72
N PHE A 8 1.29 1.34 54.87
CA PHE A 8 2.38 1.76 53.96
C PHE A 8 2.43 0.94 52.66
N LEU A 9 1.82 -0.25 52.62
CA LEU A 9 1.80 -1.11 51.43
C LEU A 9 0.62 -0.84 50.50
N LEU A 10 -0.37 -0.05 50.94
CA LEU A 10 -1.53 0.32 50.11
C LEU A 10 -1.33 1.59 49.27
N LEU A 11 -0.21 2.31 49.44
CA LEU A 11 0.07 3.56 48.73
C LEU A 11 0.97 3.40 47.48
N CYS A 12 1.54 2.23 47.24
CA CYS A 12 2.37 1.97 46.04
C CYS A 12 1.63 1.28 44.88
N THR A 13 0.32 1.05 44.99
CA THR A 13 -0.51 0.50 43.91
C THR A 13 -1.29 1.55 43.14
N LEU A 14 -1.00 2.85 43.34
CA LEU A 14 -1.16 3.82 42.25
C LEU A 14 -0.08 3.53 41.23
N ALA A 15 -0.31 2.45 40.47
CA ALA A 15 0.24 2.27 39.16
C ALA A 15 0.02 3.60 38.44
N VAL A 16 1.12 4.33 38.25
CA VAL A 16 1.23 5.38 37.26
C VAL A 16 0.82 4.70 35.95
N GLN A 17 -0.46 4.81 35.62
CA GLN A 17 -0.93 4.60 34.27
C GLN A 17 -0.29 5.75 33.50
N LEU A 18 0.90 5.49 32.96
CA LEU A 18 1.48 6.28 31.89
C LEU A 18 0.53 6.13 30.70
N SER A 19 -0.59 6.84 30.76
CA SER A 19 -1.39 7.19 29.61
C SER A 19 -0.49 8.06 28.75
N PHE A 20 0.15 7.43 27.76
CA PHE A 20 0.82 8.14 26.67
C PHE A 20 -0.27 8.82 25.84
N THR A 21 -0.70 9.99 26.28
CA THR A 21 -1.59 10.85 25.52
C THR A 21 -0.74 11.56 24.48
N PHE A 22 -0.97 11.22 23.20
CA PHE A 22 -0.37 11.97 22.09
C PHE A 22 -0.83 13.42 22.14
N THR A 23 0.11 14.34 21.97
CA THR A 23 -0.21 15.72 21.65
C THR A 23 -0.79 15.81 20.23
N ASP A 24 -1.51 16.88 19.94
CA ASP A 24 -2.09 17.12 18.61
C ASP A 24 -1.02 17.11 17.51
N ASP A 25 0.14 17.70 17.79
CA ASP A 25 1.27 17.77 16.86
C ASP A 25 1.90 16.40 16.60
N GLU A 26 2.10 15.59 17.65
CA GLU A 26 2.60 14.21 17.51
C GLU A 26 1.64 13.35 16.69
N LEU A 27 0.33 13.50 16.94
CA LEU A 27 -0.69 12.75 16.23
C LEU A 27 -0.74 13.13 14.74
N LEU A 28 -0.64 14.42 14.44
CA LEU A 28 -0.55 14.91 13.05
C LEU A 28 0.70 14.39 12.37
N LEU A 29 1.85 14.41 13.06
CA LEU A 29 3.10 13.88 12.53
C LEU A 29 2.98 12.38 12.19
N GLU A 30 2.36 11.60 13.08
CA GLU A 30 2.09 10.18 12.83
C GLU A 30 1.15 9.98 11.63
N VAL A 31 0.08 10.77 11.50
CA VAL A 31 -0.83 10.73 10.35
C VAL A 31 -0.11 11.06 9.05
N HIS A 32 0.67 12.15 9.03
CA HIS A 32 1.44 12.56 7.86
C HIS A 32 2.47 11.49 7.48
N SER A 33 3.14 10.89 8.46
CA SER A 33 4.12 9.81 8.24
C SER A 33 3.52 8.50 7.73
N ALA A 34 2.21 8.30 7.93
CA ALA A 34 1.49 7.14 7.42
C ALA A 34 1.24 7.23 5.90
N CYS A 35 1.19 8.45 5.35
CA CYS A 35 1.09 8.76 3.92
C CYS A 35 2.24 9.66 3.44
N PRO A 36 3.47 9.15 3.34
CA PRO A 36 4.58 9.98 2.91
C PRO A 36 4.46 10.33 1.41
N PRO A 37 4.90 11.55 1.01
CA PRO A 37 4.96 11.94 -0.40
C PRO A 37 5.86 10.99 -1.19
N MET A 38 5.63 10.91 -2.51
CA MET A 38 6.36 10.03 -3.45
C MET A 38 6.12 8.52 -3.25
N THR A 39 5.01 8.14 -2.61
CA THR A 39 4.53 6.75 -2.60
C THR A 39 3.32 6.59 -3.52
N MET A 40 2.96 5.34 -3.86
CA MET A 40 1.68 5.01 -4.53
C MET A 40 0.49 5.16 -3.56
N SER A 41 0.49 6.24 -2.79
CA SER A 41 -0.57 6.59 -1.86
C SER A 41 -0.67 8.10 -1.74
N CYS A 42 -1.79 8.56 -1.20
CA CYS A 42 -2.10 9.97 -1.02
C CYS A 42 -3.12 10.10 0.12
N PRO A 43 -3.24 11.28 0.75
CA PRO A 43 -4.29 11.52 1.73
C PRO A 43 -5.67 11.39 1.09
N LYS A 44 -6.65 10.82 1.81
CA LYS A 44 -8.03 10.79 1.33
C LYS A 44 -8.57 12.20 1.14
N LYS A 45 -9.48 12.36 0.17
CA LYS A 45 -10.00 13.67 -0.25
C LYS A 45 -10.61 14.48 0.89
N GLU A 46 -11.31 13.83 1.81
CA GLU A 46 -11.92 14.46 2.99
C GLU A 46 -10.92 14.98 4.02
N TYR A 47 -9.66 14.52 3.98
CA TYR A 47 -8.59 14.90 4.90
C TYR A 47 -7.48 15.73 4.24
N ALA A 48 -7.67 16.14 2.99
CA ALA A 48 -6.68 16.88 2.22
C ALA A 48 -7.25 18.19 1.66
N ILE A 49 -6.38 19.18 1.51
CA ILE A 49 -6.64 20.36 0.69
C ILE A 49 -6.29 20.04 -0.76
N VAL A 50 -5.14 19.39 -0.98
CA VAL A 50 -4.68 18.91 -2.30
C VAL A 50 -4.08 17.51 -2.14
N PRO A 51 -4.87 16.43 -2.36
CA PRO A 51 -4.43 15.05 -2.16
C PRO A 51 -3.14 14.68 -2.90
N HIS A 52 -3.02 15.02 -4.19
CA HIS A 52 -1.85 14.71 -5.01
C HIS A 52 -0.54 15.29 -4.43
N ASN A 53 -0.60 16.52 -3.95
CA ASN A 53 0.55 17.23 -3.37
C ASN A 53 0.76 16.92 -1.88
N HIS A 54 0.01 15.98 -1.31
CA HIS A 54 0.07 15.63 0.10
C HIS A 54 -0.17 16.84 1.02
N ILE A 55 -0.97 17.81 0.57
CA ILE A 55 -1.34 18.98 1.38
C ILE A 55 -2.53 18.57 2.24
N TRP A 56 -2.26 18.26 3.50
CA TRP A 56 -3.24 17.84 4.48
C TRP A 56 -4.17 18.97 4.91
N ASN A 57 -5.40 18.62 5.27
CA ASN A 57 -6.31 19.47 6.01
C ASN A 57 -6.28 19.03 7.48
N ASP A 58 -5.29 19.53 8.24
CA ASP A 58 -5.06 19.13 9.63
C ASP A 58 -6.30 19.36 10.51
N SER A 59 -7.08 20.41 10.23
CA SER A 59 -8.35 20.63 10.95
C SER A 59 -9.35 19.50 10.73
N ALA A 60 -9.47 18.99 9.50
CA ALA A 60 -10.35 17.87 9.18
C ALA A 60 -9.84 16.55 9.80
N VAL A 61 -8.51 16.33 9.79
CA VAL A 61 -7.88 15.19 10.46
C VAL A 61 -8.19 15.21 11.96
N MET A 62 -7.92 16.33 12.63
CA MET A 62 -8.08 16.44 14.09
C MET A 62 -9.53 16.41 14.55
N LYS A 63 -10.48 16.80 13.69
CA LYS A 63 -11.93 16.68 13.95
C LYS A 63 -12.50 15.29 13.63
N SER A 64 -11.70 14.38 13.09
CA SER A 64 -12.18 13.04 12.77
C SER A 64 -12.52 12.25 14.03
N LEU A 65 -13.55 11.40 13.94
CA LEU A 65 -13.94 10.52 15.04
C LEU A 65 -12.77 9.62 15.46
N VAL A 66 -11.97 9.14 14.51
CA VAL A 66 -10.84 8.25 14.77
C VAL A 66 -9.77 8.93 15.64
N ILE A 67 -9.42 10.19 15.37
CA ILE A 67 -8.48 10.95 16.21
C ILE A 67 -9.05 11.15 17.61
N LYS A 68 -10.34 11.46 17.73
CA LYS A 68 -11.01 11.57 19.04
C LYS A 68 -10.90 10.26 19.83
N GLN A 69 -11.20 9.13 19.18
CA GLN A 69 -11.12 7.80 19.81
C GLN A 69 -9.70 7.39 20.20
N LEU A 70 -8.68 7.79 19.44
CA LEU A 70 -7.27 7.59 19.82
C LEU A 70 -6.90 8.41 21.05
N LYS A 71 -7.32 9.69 21.10
CA LYS A 71 -7.05 10.59 22.24
C LYS A 71 -7.74 10.15 23.53
N GLU A 72 -8.97 9.63 23.40
CA GLU A 72 -9.77 9.13 24.53
C GLU A 72 -9.41 7.69 24.92
N GLU A 73 -8.38 7.11 24.29
CA GLU A 73 -7.92 5.73 24.49
C GLU A 73 -9.01 4.65 24.24
N GLU A 74 -10.10 5.01 23.54
CA GLU A 74 -11.17 4.07 23.15
C GLU A 74 -10.66 3.03 22.17
N ILE A 75 -9.65 3.38 21.36
CA ILE A 75 -8.98 2.46 20.44
C ILE A 75 -7.46 2.47 20.66
N LYS A 76 -6.88 1.26 20.75
CA LYS A 76 -5.43 1.03 20.89
C LYS A 76 -4.96 0.08 19.81
N PRO A 77 -4.72 0.57 18.57
CA PRO A 77 -4.29 -0.29 17.48
C PRO A 77 -2.93 -0.91 17.79
N THR A 78 -2.81 -2.22 17.57
CA THR A 78 -1.54 -2.96 17.75
C THR A 78 -0.42 -2.41 16.86
N ASN A 79 -0.78 -1.84 15.71
CA ASN A 79 0.14 -1.14 14.80
C ASN A 79 -0.49 0.19 14.39
N LEU A 80 -0.11 1.26 15.09
CA LEU A 80 -0.66 2.62 14.86
C LEU A 80 -0.44 3.08 13.42
N LYS A 81 0.76 2.93 12.87
CA LYS A 81 1.08 3.36 11.50
C LYS A 81 0.19 2.66 10.46
N LYS A 82 0.02 1.34 10.54
CA LYS A 82 -0.85 0.58 9.62
C LYS A 82 -2.31 1.02 9.75
N PHE A 83 -2.76 1.27 10.98
CA PHE A 83 -4.11 1.74 11.27
C PHE A 83 -4.36 3.15 10.70
N LEU A 84 -3.45 4.09 10.93
CA LEU A 84 -3.51 5.44 10.38
C LEU A 84 -3.44 5.41 8.85
N LYS A 85 -2.56 4.57 8.28
CA LYS A 85 -2.46 4.40 6.83
C LYS A 85 -3.80 3.97 6.23
N LYS A 86 -4.44 2.94 6.78
CA LYS A 86 -5.75 2.46 6.35
C LYS A 86 -6.85 3.53 6.48
N THR A 87 -6.78 4.32 7.54
CA THR A 87 -7.81 5.31 7.88
C THR A 87 -7.73 6.55 7.01
N PHE A 88 -6.53 7.11 6.86
CA PHE A 88 -6.33 8.44 6.29
C PHE A 88 -5.76 8.45 4.87
N CYS A 89 -5.27 7.31 4.35
CA CYS A 89 -4.64 7.24 3.04
C CYS A 89 -5.53 6.50 2.03
N CYS A 90 -5.44 6.89 0.76
CA CYS A 90 -5.87 6.09 -0.37
C CYS A 90 -4.72 5.17 -0.80
N TYR A 91 -5.04 3.91 -1.07
CA TYR A 91 -4.10 2.89 -1.54
C TYR A 91 -4.68 1.99 -2.63
N GLU A 92 -5.97 2.13 -2.96
CA GLU A 92 -6.65 1.29 -3.94
C GLU A 92 -7.69 2.07 -4.77
N GLY A 93 -7.81 1.68 -6.04
CA GLY A 93 -9.01 1.86 -6.86
C GLY A 93 -9.51 3.31 -7.00
N PRO A 94 -10.83 3.57 -6.83
CA PRO A 94 -11.41 4.90 -7.04
C PRO A 94 -10.83 6.00 -6.14
N CYS A 95 -10.26 5.63 -4.99
CA CYS A 95 -9.65 6.59 -4.06
C CYS A 95 -8.39 7.21 -4.68
N MET A 96 -7.57 6.40 -5.37
CA MET A 96 -6.34 6.87 -6.01
C MET A 96 -6.60 7.76 -7.23
N ALA A 97 -7.73 7.58 -7.92
CA ALA A 97 -8.12 8.46 -9.04
C ALA A 97 -8.23 9.93 -8.61
N ALA A 98 -8.70 10.20 -7.39
CA ALA A 98 -8.77 11.55 -6.83
C ALA A 98 -7.39 12.17 -6.55
N CYS A 99 -6.34 11.36 -6.56
CA CYS A 99 -4.98 11.78 -6.26
C CYS A 99 -4.14 12.05 -7.51
N GLY A 100 -4.72 12.02 -8.72
CA GLY A 100 -3.97 12.21 -9.96
C GLY A 100 -2.87 11.16 -10.19
N LEU A 101 -2.80 10.15 -9.31
CA LEU A 101 -2.05 8.93 -9.52
C LEU A 101 -2.92 8.10 -10.45
N HIS A 102 -2.76 8.33 -11.74
CA HIS A 102 -3.36 7.48 -12.74
C HIS A 102 -2.83 6.06 -12.49
N HIS A 103 -3.71 5.15 -12.09
CA HIS A 103 -3.45 3.75 -12.38
C HIS A 103 -3.23 3.70 -13.88
N HIS A 104 -2.01 3.41 -14.31
CA HIS A 104 -1.84 2.86 -15.64
C HIS A 104 -2.73 1.61 -15.64
N GLU A 105 -3.83 1.66 -16.38
CA GLU A 105 -4.61 0.45 -16.62
C GLU A 105 -3.63 -0.54 -17.26
N GLU A 106 -3.33 -1.60 -16.53
CA GLU A 106 -2.52 -2.68 -17.05
C GLU A 106 -3.12 -3.14 -18.37
N THR A 107 -2.28 -3.29 -19.39
CA THR A 107 -2.69 -3.81 -20.69
C THR A 107 -3.28 -5.21 -20.52
N LYS A 108 -4.12 -5.66 -21.47
CA LYS A 108 -4.66 -7.03 -21.44
C LYS A 108 -3.56 -8.09 -21.38
N LEU A 109 -2.38 -7.79 -21.93
CA LEU A 109 -1.20 -8.64 -21.85
C LEU A 109 -0.66 -8.73 -20.41
N ALA A 110 -0.47 -7.60 -19.73
CA ALA A 110 -0.06 -7.61 -18.32
C ALA A 110 -1.11 -8.27 -17.41
N GLN A 111 -2.40 -8.02 -17.68
CA GLN A 111 -3.48 -8.65 -16.94
C GLN A 111 -3.55 -10.17 -17.14
N GLY A 112 -3.10 -10.69 -18.28
CA GLY A 112 -3.07 -12.12 -18.56
C GLY A 112 -1.85 -12.86 -18.02
N PHE A 113 -0.94 -12.16 -17.33
CA PHE A 113 0.20 -12.78 -16.66
C PHE A 113 -0.24 -13.41 -15.34
N PRO A 114 0.30 -14.60 -14.96
CA PRO A 114 1.35 -15.37 -15.64
C PRO A 114 0.90 -16.32 -16.77
N GLU A 115 -0.39 -16.50 -17.00
CA GLU A 115 -0.94 -17.53 -17.90
C GLU A 115 -0.51 -17.35 -19.37
N ASN A 116 -0.41 -16.13 -19.86
CA ASN A 116 -0.01 -15.82 -21.23
C ASN A 116 1.51 -15.71 -21.43
N ALA A 117 2.30 -15.81 -20.36
CA ALA A 117 3.73 -15.50 -20.38
C ALA A 117 4.51 -16.39 -21.35
N GLN A 118 4.21 -17.70 -21.38
CA GLN A 118 4.84 -18.64 -22.30
C GLN A 118 4.54 -18.31 -23.76
N GLN A 119 3.29 -17.91 -24.06
CA GLN A 119 2.88 -17.55 -25.41
C GLN A 119 3.61 -16.29 -25.89
N ILE A 120 3.74 -15.29 -25.02
CA ILE A 120 4.47 -14.04 -25.29
C ILE A 120 5.96 -14.32 -25.48
N LEU A 121 6.60 -15.07 -24.58
CA LEU A 121 8.02 -15.42 -24.69
C LEU A 121 8.32 -16.28 -25.93
N ALA A 122 7.35 -17.06 -26.41
CA ALA A 122 7.49 -17.83 -27.66
C ALA A 122 7.46 -16.95 -28.93
N LEU A 123 7.26 -15.64 -28.81
CA LEU A 123 7.48 -14.69 -29.91
C LEU A 123 8.97 -14.40 -30.13
N ASN A 124 9.84 -14.75 -29.18
CA ASN A 124 11.30 -14.54 -29.23
C ASN A 124 11.69 -13.08 -29.55
N LEU A 125 10.99 -12.12 -28.94
CA LEU A 125 11.28 -10.70 -29.09
C LEU A 125 12.59 -10.35 -28.36
N PRO A 126 13.59 -9.75 -29.02
CA PRO A 126 14.89 -9.41 -28.39
C PRO A 126 14.77 -8.60 -27.11
N GLU A 127 13.77 -7.71 -27.02
CA GLU A 127 13.48 -6.86 -25.87
C GLU A 127 13.00 -7.66 -24.65
N LEU A 128 12.42 -8.84 -24.87
CA LEU A 128 11.89 -9.70 -23.80
C LEU A 128 12.86 -10.78 -23.33
N GLU A 129 13.86 -11.13 -24.16
CA GLU A 129 14.86 -12.17 -23.85
C GLU A 129 15.60 -11.96 -22.53
N PRO A 130 16.02 -10.73 -22.13
CA PRO A 130 16.66 -10.52 -20.84
C PRO A 130 15.82 -10.99 -19.64
N PHE A 131 14.49 -10.98 -19.78
CA PHE A 131 13.55 -11.32 -18.71
C PHE A 131 13.17 -12.80 -18.67
N ARG A 132 13.42 -13.56 -19.75
CA ARG A 132 13.00 -14.96 -19.91
C ARG A 132 13.31 -15.82 -18.69
N LYS A 133 14.57 -15.80 -18.23
CA LYS A 133 15.01 -16.62 -17.09
C LYS A 133 14.27 -16.27 -15.78
N TYR A 134 13.87 -15.00 -15.60
CA TYR A 134 13.18 -14.56 -14.39
C TYR A 134 11.72 -14.97 -14.43
N VAL A 135 11.07 -14.82 -15.59
CA VAL A 135 9.69 -15.26 -15.83
C VAL A 135 9.57 -16.78 -15.68
N GLU A 136 10.46 -17.55 -16.30
CA GLU A 136 10.46 -19.02 -16.20
C GLU A 136 10.65 -19.48 -14.75
N LYS A 137 11.61 -18.87 -14.03
CA LYS A 137 11.84 -19.15 -12.61
C LYS A 137 10.64 -18.77 -11.74
N TYR A 138 9.96 -17.67 -12.05
CA TYR A 138 8.76 -17.24 -11.33
C TYR A 138 7.63 -18.26 -11.50
N ILE A 139 7.36 -18.68 -12.74
CA ILE A 139 6.33 -19.68 -13.05
C ILE A 139 6.66 -21.04 -12.43
N GLU A 140 7.94 -21.46 -12.45
CA GLU A 140 8.35 -22.71 -11.82
C GLU A 140 8.10 -22.70 -10.30
N LYS A 141 8.38 -21.57 -9.64
CA LYS A 141 8.28 -21.43 -8.19
C LYS A 141 6.83 -21.23 -7.72
N ASN A 142 6.09 -20.37 -8.40
CA ASN A 142 4.78 -19.86 -7.96
C ASN A 142 3.61 -20.45 -8.78
N GLY A 143 3.91 -21.21 -9.83
CA GLY A 143 2.92 -21.69 -10.78
C GLY A 143 2.33 -20.56 -11.63
N PHE A 144 1.07 -20.72 -12.02
CA PHE A 144 0.32 -19.71 -12.77
C PHE A 144 -0.61 -18.91 -11.85
N GLN A 145 -0.17 -18.61 -10.62
CA GLN A 145 -0.98 -17.81 -9.69
C GLN A 145 -0.61 -16.34 -9.82
N ARG A 146 -1.63 -15.49 -9.88
CA ARG A 146 -1.46 -14.04 -9.80
C ARG A 146 -1.18 -13.64 -8.35
N GLU A 147 -0.21 -12.75 -8.16
CA GLU A 147 0.14 -12.18 -6.85
C GLU A 147 -0.21 -10.68 -6.82
N ASP A 148 -0.40 -10.14 -5.61
CA ASP A 148 -0.67 -8.71 -5.40
C ASP A 148 0.60 -7.86 -5.59
N GLU A 149 1.79 -8.46 -5.43
CA GLU A 149 3.08 -7.79 -5.56
C GLU A 149 4.05 -8.72 -6.31
N TYR A 150 4.67 -8.23 -7.38
CA TYR A 150 5.68 -8.98 -8.11
C TYR A 150 7.11 -8.55 -7.76
N PRO A 151 8.11 -9.44 -7.94
CA PRO A 151 9.51 -9.06 -7.94
C PRO A 151 9.82 -8.00 -9.01
N ALA A 152 10.82 -7.16 -8.78
CA ALA A 152 11.18 -6.06 -9.67
C ALA A 152 11.42 -6.52 -11.12
N GLU A 153 12.07 -7.67 -11.32
CA GLU A 153 12.34 -8.19 -12.66
C GLU A 153 11.07 -8.63 -13.41
N ILE A 154 10.02 -9.01 -12.69
CA ILE A 154 8.72 -9.34 -13.28
C ILE A 154 7.96 -8.06 -13.60
N GLU A 155 7.98 -7.06 -12.73
CA GLU A 155 7.42 -5.73 -13.02
C GLU A 155 8.07 -5.12 -14.28
N GLU A 156 9.41 -5.21 -14.41
CA GLU A 156 10.11 -4.75 -15.62
C GLU A 156 9.69 -5.52 -16.88
N PHE A 157 9.38 -6.82 -16.76
CA PHE A 157 8.82 -7.60 -17.85
C PHE A 157 7.39 -7.14 -18.21
N LEU A 158 6.52 -6.89 -17.23
CA LEU A 158 5.15 -6.40 -17.44
C LEU A 158 5.14 -5.01 -18.09
N ASP A 159 6.10 -4.15 -17.73
CA ASP A 159 6.34 -2.87 -18.39
C ASP A 159 6.80 -3.04 -19.84
N ALA A 160 7.70 -3.98 -20.09
CA ALA A 160 8.22 -4.26 -21.43
C ALA A 160 7.12 -4.77 -22.38
N ILE A 161 6.28 -5.70 -21.94
CA ILE A 161 5.15 -6.19 -22.75
C ILE A 161 4.10 -5.10 -22.96
N THR A 162 3.89 -4.22 -21.98
CA THR A 162 2.97 -3.08 -22.11
C THR A 162 3.46 -2.09 -23.17
N LYS A 163 4.77 -1.82 -23.23
CA LYS A 163 5.38 -0.98 -24.29
C LYS A 163 5.26 -1.58 -25.68
N LEU A 164 5.22 -2.92 -25.78
CA LEU A 164 5.15 -3.68 -27.02
C LEU A 164 3.73 -4.20 -27.33
N ASP A 165 2.71 -3.73 -26.62
CA ASP A 165 1.35 -4.32 -26.65
C ASP A 165 0.78 -4.44 -28.07
N ALA A 166 0.89 -3.38 -28.88
CA ALA A 166 0.43 -3.41 -30.27
C ALA A 166 1.16 -4.45 -31.13
N LEU A 167 2.49 -4.55 -30.99
CA LEU A 167 3.30 -5.51 -31.74
C LEU A 167 3.00 -6.95 -31.33
N ILE A 168 2.94 -7.21 -30.02
CA ILE A 168 2.64 -8.54 -29.48
C ILE A 168 1.25 -8.99 -29.94
N ASN A 169 0.23 -8.14 -29.84
CA ASN A 169 -1.12 -8.49 -30.25
C ASN A 169 -1.23 -8.77 -31.76
N ASP A 170 -0.51 -8.03 -32.61
CA ASP A 170 -0.42 -8.30 -34.06
C ASP A 170 0.21 -9.68 -34.33
N LEU A 171 1.35 -9.97 -33.70
CA LEU A 171 2.04 -11.25 -33.86
C LEU A 171 1.23 -12.43 -33.34
N LEU A 172 0.50 -12.26 -32.24
CA LEU A 172 -0.38 -13.29 -31.69
C LEU A 172 -1.59 -13.54 -32.60
N SER A 173 -2.19 -12.49 -33.18
CA SER A 173 -3.33 -12.62 -34.09
C SER A 173 -2.94 -13.37 -35.37
N ASN A 174 -1.79 -13.02 -35.96
CA ASN A 174 -1.28 -13.66 -37.18
C ASN A 174 -0.88 -15.14 -36.99
N ARG A 175 -0.69 -15.60 -35.75
CA ARG A 175 -0.37 -16.99 -35.42
C ARG A 175 -1.62 -17.87 -35.28
N VAL A 176 -2.79 -17.29 -35.01
CA VAL A 176 -4.06 -18.04 -34.88
C VAL A 176 -4.63 -18.42 -36.26
N ASP A 177 -4.23 -17.69 -37.30
CA ASP A 177 -4.68 -17.91 -38.68
C ASP A 177 -3.80 -18.89 -39.49
N ASN A 178 -2.83 -19.55 -38.86
CA ASN A 178 -1.95 -20.59 -39.44
C ASN A 178 -2.01 -21.88 -38.63
#